data_AF-A0A3S8VTF2-F1
#
_entry.id   AF-A0A3S8VTF2-F1
#
_cell.length_a   1.000
_cell.length_b   1.000
_cell.length_c   1.000
_cell.angle_alpha   90.00
_cell.angle_beta   90.00
_cell.angle_gamma   90.00
#
_symmetry.space_group_name_H-M   'P 1'
#
loop_
_entity.id
_entity.type
_entity.pdbx_description
1 polymer ?
#
loop_
_entity_poly.entity_id
_entity_poly.type
_entity_poly.pdbx_seq_one_letter_code
_entity_poly.pdbx_strand_id
1 'polypeptide(L)'
;MADVYDRWHKSHPRPDDPQCPEHKSRTRRLVATRDHGTGKRWQVRYRDLNGTQRKENYEIKAKADARAAEVENDLQRGVHVDPSAGKITLAEYAEQWLAAVTAGPTTYQRYEREIRNHIVPHLGGHEVRNLTRPSSIQGWIKKVQAAGLQASSIGCVHDVLVGMLDAAVEDGLLARNPCRSSSVKLPKHAKKAVVPWALDRVQAVISGLPDRFTAGGSLGFGCGLRQGEIFGVAEGNIDFTRKLVHVRRQIQLVRSKKVFALPKGDRIRSVPLPDELAKVLKRHLKKFPATNIALPWATPDGEPQTHRLIFTDTKGNAYNRSVFNQGDWKRALVTAEVIPPRERGAKYMAAAPDDGMHALRHTYASVLLDAGESIKALSEYLGHSDPGFTLRTYTHLMPQSEVRTRQAINAVLGASVGKDRADTTEGTSPGDHSGVCPQCALAA
;
A
#
# COMPACT_ATOMS: atom_id res chain seq x y z
N MET A 1 -15.22 29.42 23.98
CA MET A 1 -15.55 30.77 24.48
C MET A 1 -14.27 31.39 24.99
N ALA A 2 -13.88 32.53 24.41
CA ALA A 2 -12.68 33.27 24.77
C ALA A 2 -13.08 34.59 25.44
N ASP A 3 -12.68 34.76 26.70
CA ASP A 3 -13.11 35.88 27.53
C ASP A 3 -11.96 36.85 27.81
N VAL A 4 -12.25 38.15 27.81
CA VAL A 4 -11.27 39.21 28.15
C VAL A 4 -11.51 39.72 29.57
N TYR A 5 -10.48 39.64 30.41
CA TYR A 5 -10.49 40.06 31.81
C TYR A 5 -9.61 41.30 32.04
N ASP A 6 -10.10 42.26 32.83
CA ASP A 6 -9.29 43.35 33.38
C ASP A 6 -8.56 42.82 34.63
N ARG A 7 -7.23 42.70 34.57
CA ARG A 7 -6.42 42.23 35.70
C ARG A 7 -6.24 43.31 36.75
N TRP A 8 -6.30 44.58 36.38
CA TRP A 8 -6.02 45.69 37.28
C TRP A 8 -7.25 46.10 38.09
N HIS A 9 -8.45 45.80 37.61
CA HIS A 9 -9.69 46.19 38.30
C HIS A 9 -10.61 45.00 38.56
N LYS A 10 -11.22 44.96 39.76
CA LYS A 10 -12.17 43.90 40.11
C LYS A 10 -13.39 43.92 39.17
N SER A 11 -13.78 42.76 38.67
CA SER A 11 -15.01 42.61 37.87
C SER A 11 -16.28 42.81 38.69
N HIS A 12 -16.25 42.41 39.97
CA HIS A 12 -17.36 42.53 40.92
C HIS A 12 -16.84 43.16 42.23
N PRO A 13 -16.74 44.50 42.30
CA PRO A 13 -16.32 45.19 43.51
C PRO A 13 -17.40 45.13 44.60
N ARG A 14 -16.98 45.02 45.86
CA ARG A 14 -17.91 45.13 47.00
C ARG A 14 -18.23 46.60 47.30
N PRO A 15 -19.38 46.91 47.93
CA PRO A 15 -19.78 48.29 48.19
C PRO A 15 -18.76 49.13 49.00
N ASP A 16 -18.01 48.46 49.88
CA ASP A 16 -17.01 49.01 50.81
C ASP A 16 -15.60 49.11 50.21
N ASP A 17 -15.34 48.51 49.05
CA ASP A 17 -14.00 48.48 48.45
C ASP A 17 -13.52 49.89 48.03
N PRO A 18 -12.30 50.33 48.38
CA PRO A 18 -11.80 51.66 48.02
C PRO A 18 -11.71 51.85 46.51
N GLN A 19 -12.17 53.01 46.01
CA GLN A 19 -12.12 53.34 44.60
C GLN A 19 -10.67 53.48 44.13
N CYS A 20 -10.38 53.00 42.92
CA CYS A 20 -9.06 53.13 42.31
C CYS A 20 -8.67 54.62 42.18
N PRO A 21 -7.49 55.01 42.70
CA PRO A 21 -7.07 56.41 42.69
C PRO A 21 -6.65 56.91 41.30
N GLU A 22 -6.08 56.03 40.47
CA GLU A 22 -5.47 56.39 39.18
C GLU A 22 -6.42 56.33 38.00
N HIS A 23 -7.45 55.47 38.06
CA HIS A 23 -8.33 55.19 36.93
C HIS A 23 -9.77 55.49 37.29
N LYS A 24 -10.42 56.32 36.46
CA LYS A 24 -11.85 56.65 36.58
C LYS A 24 -12.60 56.17 35.34
N SER A 25 -13.78 55.59 35.54
CA SER A 25 -14.70 55.24 34.46
C SER A 25 -16.00 56.00 34.65
N ARG A 26 -16.62 56.40 33.54
CA ARG A 26 -17.92 57.09 33.53
C ARG A 26 -19.09 56.14 33.79
N THR A 27 -18.88 54.83 33.58
CA THR A 27 -19.95 53.83 33.56
C THR A 27 -19.93 52.86 34.74
N ARG A 28 -18.81 52.76 35.48
CA ARG A 28 -18.69 51.87 36.63
C ARG A 28 -17.61 52.32 37.61
N ARG A 29 -17.81 52.01 38.89
CA ARG A 29 -16.77 52.16 39.92
C ARG A 29 -15.65 51.15 39.67
N LEU A 30 -14.43 51.65 39.54
CA LEU A 30 -13.24 50.82 39.39
C LEU A 30 -12.58 50.63 40.76
N VAL A 31 -12.31 49.38 41.13
CA VAL A 31 -11.60 49.02 42.36
C VAL A 31 -10.34 48.29 41.95
N ALA A 32 -9.19 48.75 42.46
CA ALA A 32 -7.90 48.13 42.17
C ALA A 32 -7.83 46.69 42.70
N THR A 33 -7.22 45.80 41.92
CA THR A 33 -6.83 44.46 42.38
C THR A 33 -5.43 44.49 42.96
N ARG A 34 -4.96 43.36 43.51
CA ARG A 34 -3.55 43.18 43.92
C ARG A 34 -2.55 43.27 42.75
N ASP A 35 -3.02 43.05 41.52
CA ASP A 35 -2.19 43.05 40.30
C ASP A 35 -2.22 44.45 39.62
N HIS A 36 -2.88 45.44 40.24
CA HIS A 36 -2.96 46.81 39.73
C HIS A 36 -1.56 47.42 39.58
N GLY A 37 -1.30 48.07 38.45
CA GLY A 37 0.02 48.62 38.10
C GLY A 37 1.10 47.58 37.77
N THR A 38 0.83 46.28 37.92
CA THR A 38 1.85 45.22 37.75
C THR A 38 1.62 44.42 36.47
N GLY A 39 2.52 44.56 35.51
CA GLY A 39 2.48 43.86 34.23
C GLY A 39 1.31 44.30 33.34
N LYS A 40 0.96 43.49 32.35
CA LYS A 40 -0.05 43.82 31.34
C LYS A 40 -1.49 43.72 31.91
N ARG A 41 -2.30 44.76 31.64
CA ARG A 41 -3.64 44.98 32.22
C ARG A 41 -4.71 44.01 31.74
N TRP A 42 -4.75 43.67 30.45
CA TRP A 42 -5.81 42.84 29.87
C TRP A 42 -5.36 41.40 29.74
N GLN A 43 -6.22 40.45 30.06
CA GLN A 43 -5.93 39.02 29.96
C GLN A 43 -7.03 38.31 29.20
N VAL A 44 -6.66 37.67 28.10
CA VAL A 44 -7.54 36.75 27.37
C VAL A 44 -7.42 35.38 28.01
N ARG A 45 -8.56 34.77 28.36
CA ARG A 45 -8.63 33.39 28.86
C ARG A 45 -9.53 32.58 27.95
N TYR A 46 -9.06 31.40 27.56
CA TYR A 46 -9.83 30.47 26.75
C TYR A 46 -9.44 29.04 27.09
N ARG A 47 -10.27 28.08 26.68
CA ARG A 47 -9.89 26.67 26.64
C ARG A 47 -9.56 26.32 25.19
N ASP A 48 -8.43 25.66 24.98
CA ASP A 48 -8.09 25.10 23.66
C ASP A 48 -8.95 23.86 23.36
N LEU A 49 -8.79 23.29 22.16
CA LEU A 49 -9.53 22.09 21.72
C LEU A 49 -9.25 20.86 22.60
N ASN A 50 -8.12 20.85 23.32
CA ASN A 50 -7.75 19.80 24.26
C ASN A 50 -8.31 20.05 25.68
N GLY A 51 -9.16 21.07 25.85
CA GLY A 51 -9.77 21.44 27.12
C GLY A 51 -8.83 22.14 28.11
N THR A 52 -7.59 22.44 27.70
CA THR A 52 -6.56 23.07 28.53
C THR A 52 -6.79 24.57 28.61
N GLN A 53 -6.67 25.15 29.80
CA GLN A 53 -6.89 26.58 30.00
C GLN A 53 -5.63 27.38 29.61
N ARG A 54 -5.76 28.25 28.60
CA ARG A 54 -4.71 29.18 28.16
C ARG A 54 -5.01 30.60 28.63
N LYS A 55 -3.93 31.37 28.85
CA LYS A 55 -3.98 32.76 29.31
C LYS A 55 -2.95 33.60 28.56
N GLU A 56 -3.38 34.68 27.93
CA GLU A 56 -2.52 35.62 27.18
C GLU A 56 -2.74 37.05 27.69
N ASN A 57 -1.66 37.81 27.93
CA ASN A 57 -1.74 39.15 28.53
C ASN A 57 -1.36 40.26 27.54
N TYR A 58 -2.12 41.36 27.56
CA TYR A 58 -2.01 42.51 26.64
C TYR A 58 -2.11 43.84 27.38
N GLU A 59 -1.43 44.86 26.87
CA GLU A 59 -1.44 46.22 27.44
C GLU A 59 -2.71 47.00 27.04
N ILE A 60 -3.18 46.76 25.81
CA ILE A 60 -4.29 47.51 25.19
C ILE A 60 -5.51 46.60 25.07
N LYS A 61 -6.68 47.08 25.49
CA LYS A 61 -7.94 46.32 25.45
C LYS A 61 -8.29 45.86 24.04
N ALA A 62 -8.19 46.75 23.06
CA ALA A 62 -8.50 46.45 21.66
C ALA A 62 -7.67 45.27 21.09
N LYS A 63 -6.40 45.12 21.51
CA LYS A 63 -5.57 43.97 21.11
C LYS A 63 -6.05 42.66 21.76
N ALA A 64 -6.48 42.73 23.02
CA ALA A 64 -7.05 41.58 23.73
C ALA A 64 -8.40 41.15 23.14
N ASP A 65 -9.28 42.11 22.82
CA ASP A 65 -10.59 41.87 22.21
C ASP A 65 -10.43 41.27 20.80
N ALA A 66 -9.52 41.79 19.98
CA ALA A 66 -9.22 41.23 18.65
C ALA A 66 -8.69 39.79 18.73
N ARG A 67 -7.81 39.51 19.70
CA ARG A 67 -7.30 38.15 19.93
C ARG A 67 -8.40 37.20 20.41
N ALA A 68 -9.27 37.64 21.32
CA ALA A 68 -10.38 36.82 21.80
C ALA A 68 -11.32 36.44 20.63
N ALA A 69 -11.64 37.39 19.76
CA ALA A 69 -12.43 37.15 18.56
C ALA A 69 -11.75 36.19 17.56
N GLU A 70 -10.43 36.32 17.37
CA GLU A 70 -9.64 35.38 16.54
C GLU A 70 -9.70 33.96 17.10
N VAL A 71 -9.40 33.80 18.39
CA VAL A 71 -9.44 32.49 19.07
C VAL A 71 -10.84 31.89 19.05
N GLU A 72 -11.88 32.70 19.23
CA GLU A 72 -13.26 32.23 19.15
C GLU A 72 -13.64 31.76 17.75
N ASN A 73 -13.21 32.46 16.69
CA ASN A 73 -13.38 32.02 15.32
C ASN A 73 -12.62 30.71 15.03
N ASP A 74 -11.40 30.57 15.54
CA ASP A 74 -10.60 29.36 15.37
C ASP A 74 -11.22 28.16 16.10
N LEU A 75 -11.72 28.37 17.32
CA LEU A 75 -12.45 27.36 18.10
C LEU A 75 -13.78 26.97 17.43
N GLN A 76 -14.54 27.95 16.92
CA GLN A 76 -15.80 27.69 16.21
C GLN A 76 -15.59 26.94 14.88
N ARG A 77 -14.48 27.20 14.20
CA ARG A 77 -14.10 26.48 12.96
C ARG A 77 -13.50 25.10 13.23
N GLY A 78 -13.16 24.79 14.49
CA GLY A 78 -12.40 23.58 14.83
C GLY A 78 -10.95 23.62 14.34
N VAL A 79 -10.42 24.81 14.02
CA VAL A 79 -9.08 25.02 13.42
C VAL A 79 -8.14 25.70 14.41
N HIS A 80 -8.40 25.59 15.72
CA HIS A 80 -7.47 26.15 16.70
C HIS A 80 -6.16 25.36 16.70
N VAL A 81 -5.19 25.87 15.95
CA VAL A 81 -3.84 25.35 15.92
C VAL A 81 -3.12 25.85 17.16
N ASP A 82 -2.73 24.95 18.05
CA ASP A 82 -1.94 25.30 19.24
C ASP A 82 -0.63 26.00 18.79
N PRO A 83 -0.45 27.30 19.08
CA PRO A 83 0.72 28.06 18.64
C PRO A 83 2.05 27.53 19.19
N SER A 84 1.98 26.74 20.27
CA SER A 84 3.11 26.09 20.93
C SER A 84 3.34 24.64 20.47
N ALA A 85 2.28 23.87 20.17
CA ALA A 85 2.42 22.49 19.69
C ALA A 85 2.99 22.40 18.27
N GLY A 86 2.73 23.41 17.42
CA GLY A 86 3.26 23.47 16.06
C GLY A 86 4.77 23.77 15.92
N LYS A 87 5.50 23.92 17.04
CA LYS A 87 6.97 24.14 17.03
C LYS A 87 7.77 22.86 16.79
N ILE A 88 7.13 21.69 16.86
CA ILE A 88 7.76 20.43 16.52
C ILE A 88 8.22 20.43 15.06
N THR A 89 9.43 19.94 14.83
CA THR A 89 9.94 19.77 13.46
C THR A 89 9.25 18.60 12.77
N LEU A 90 9.22 18.60 11.44
CA LEU A 90 8.67 17.47 10.69
C LEU A 90 9.44 16.18 10.98
N ALA A 91 10.75 16.25 11.25
CA ALA A 91 11.54 15.08 11.61
C ALA A 91 11.06 14.43 12.93
N GLU A 92 10.93 15.23 14.00
CA GLU A 92 10.43 14.76 15.29
C GLU A 92 8.99 14.25 15.19
N TYR A 93 8.13 14.97 14.45
CA TYR A 93 6.76 14.53 14.23
C TYR A 93 6.68 13.24 13.41
N ALA A 94 7.57 13.04 12.43
CA ALA A 94 7.64 11.81 11.65
C ALA A 94 7.98 10.60 12.52
N GLU A 95 8.86 10.77 13.51
CA GLU A 95 9.20 9.70 14.46
C GLU A 95 8.00 9.34 15.34
N GLN A 96 7.28 10.35 15.86
CA GLN A 96 6.05 10.14 16.65
C GLN A 96 4.96 9.44 15.82
N TRP A 97 4.71 9.93 14.61
CA TRP A 97 3.73 9.36 13.70
C TRP A 97 4.08 7.92 13.32
N LEU A 98 5.36 7.65 13.02
CA LEU A 98 5.82 6.31 12.68
C LEU A 98 5.68 5.36 13.87
N ALA A 99 5.95 5.81 15.10
CA ALA A 99 5.76 4.99 16.31
C ALA A 99 4.28 4.66 16.57
N ALA A 100 3.36 5.55 16.20
CA ALA A 100 1.92 5.35 16.36
C ALA A 100 1.25 4.56 15.22
N VAL A 101 1.90 4.42 14.06
CA VAL A 101 1.27 3.84 12.87
C VAL A 101 0.96 2.35 13.07
N THR A 102 -0.31 1.99 12.88
CA THR A 102 -0.71 0.57 12.85
C THR A 102 -0.53 0.04 11.43
N ALA A 103 0.66 -0.52 11.15
CA ALA A 103 1.00 -1.06 9.84
C ALA A 103 1.72 -2.41 9.95
N GLY A 104 1.49 -3.29 8.97
CA GLY A 104 2.23 -4.53 8.88
C GLY A 104 3.75 -4.31 8.71
N PRO A 105 4.62 -5.25 9.10
CA PRO A 105 6.06 -4.98 9.28
C PRO A 105 6.80 -4.51 8.02
N THR A 106 6.40 -5.01 6.84
CA THR A 106 6.96 -4.57 5.56
C THR A 106 6.49 -3.16 5.18
N THR A 107 5.27 -2.78 5.57
CA THR A 107 4.72 -1.43 5.34
C THR A 107 5.40 -0.43 6.27
N TYR A 108 5.57 -0.78 7.54
CA TYR A 108 6.34 0.04 8.50
C TYR A 108 7.75 0.31 7.98
N GLN A 109 8.49 -0.72 7.54
CA GLN A 109 9.83 -0.55 6.97
C GLN A 109 9.86 0.33 5.73
N ARG A 110 8.80 0.26 4.92
CA ARG A 110 8.67 1.11 3.75
C ARG A 110 8.50 2.57 4.20
N TYR A 111 7.60 2.86 5.13
CA TYR A 111 7.39 4.20 5.68
C TYR A 111 8.68 4.75 6.30
N GLU A 112 9.31 3.98 7.19
CA GLU A 112 10.60 4.31 7.82
C GLU A 112 11.65 4.69 6.76
N ARG A 113 11.80 3.89 5.71
CA ARG A 113 12.76 4.14 4.63
C ARG A 113 12.41 5.39 3.82
N GLU A 114 11.14 5.58 3.47
CA GLU A 114 10.68 6.73 2.67
C GLU A 114 10.84 8.04 3.45
N ILE A 115 10.50 8.02 4.75
CA ILE A 115 10.71 9.12 5.68
C ILE A 115 12.20 9.48 5.75
N ARG A 116 13.04 8.50 6.11
CA ARG A 116 14.47 8.72 6.34
C ARG A 116 15.21 9.16 5.10
N ASN A 117 14.91 8.58 3.93
CA ASN A 117 15.72 8.78 2.73
C ASN A 117 15.22 9.93 1.85
N HIS A 118 13.93 10.29 1.91
CA HIS A 118 13.34 11.20 0.92
C HIS A 118 12.58 12.38 1.54
N ILE A 119 11.96 12.21 2.70
CA ILE A 119 11.19 13.28 3.38
C ILE A 119 12.11 14.09 4.30
N VAL A 120 12.68 13.45 5.34
CA VAL A 120 13.49 14.11 6.37
C VAL A 120 14.66 14.91 5.79
N PRO A 121 15.44 14.41 4.81
CA PRO A 121 16.59 15.14 4.27
C PRO A 121 16.24 16.49 3.63
N HIS A 122 14.98 16.68 3.22
CA HIS A 122 14.55 17.88 2.50
C HIS A 122 13.56 18.74 3.29
N LEU A 123 12.69 18.09 4.08
CA LEU A 123 11.59 18.74 4.79
C LEU A 123 11.70 18.63 6.31
N GLY A 124 12.59 17.77 6.82
CA GLY A 124 12.65 17.41 8.24
C GLY A 124 12.89 18.58 9.18
N GLY A 125 13.72 19.56 8.79
CA GLY A 125 14.03 20.74 9.59
C GLY A 125 12.95 21.81 9.63
N HIS A 126 11.88 21.67 8.84
CA HIS A 126 10.77 22.61 8.88
C HIS A 126 9.84 22.29 10.05
N GLU A 127 9.44 23.31 10.81
CA GLU A 127 8.33 23.18 11.75
C GLU A 127 7.05 22.76 11.02
N VAL A 128 6.28 21.84 11.60
CA VAL A 128 5.06 21.32 10.98
C VAL A 128 4.09 22.45 10.61
N ARG A 129 3.90 23.43 11.50
CA ARG A 129 3.02 24.60 11.26
C ARG A 129 3.41 25.47 10.06
N ASN A 130 4.67 25.40 9.63
CA ASN A 130 5.17 26.20 8.50
C ASN A 130 5.00 25.48 7.15
N LEU A 131 4.61 24.20 7.17
CA LEU A 131 4.31 23.40 5.98
C LEU A 131 2.88 23.67 5.49
N THR A 132 2.59 24.92 5.16
CA THR A 132 1.24 25.35 4.71
C THR A 132 1.18 25.65 3.22
N ARG A 133 2.34 25.75 2.55
CA ARG A 133 2.46 26.21 1.16
C ARG A 133 2.59 25.01 0.21
N PRO A 134 1.61 24.80 -0.70
CA PRO A 134 1.72 23.76 -1.73
C PRO A 134 2.94 23.90 -2.64
N SER A 135 3.43 25.12 -2.87
CA SER A 135 4.63 25.37 -3.67
C SER A 135 5.90 24.76 -3.06
N SER A 136 6.00 24.72 -1.73
CA SER A 136 7.10 24.05 -1.04
C SER A 136 7.10 22.54 -1.30
N ILE A 137 5.91 21.92 -1.30
CA ILE A 137 5.73 20.49 -1.59
C ILE A 137 6.07 20.20 -3.07
N GLN A 138 5.62 21.05 -3.99
CA GLN A 138 5.98 20.91 -5.41
C GLN A 138 7.49 21.03 -5.63
N GLY A 139 8.16 21.97 -4.93
CA GLY A 139 9.60 22.14 -4.97
C GLY A 139 10.35 20.90 -4.45
N TRP A 140 9.86 20.30 -3.36
CA TRP A 140 10.39 19.04 -2.84
C TRP A 140 10.24 17.88 -3.82
N ILE A 141 9.06 17.71 -4.45
CA ILE A 141 8.83 16.69 -5.48
C ILE A 141 9.85 16.85 -6.63
N LYS A 142 10.10 18.09 -7.09
CA LYS A 142 11.11 18.36 -8.12
C LYS A 142 12.52 17.99 -7.67
N LYS A 143 12.90 18.24 -6.41
CA LYS A 143 14.21 17.84 -5.87
C LYS A 143 14.38 16.31 -5.85
N VAL A 144 13.37 15.60 -5.36
CA VAL A 144 13.39 14.12 -5.31
C VAL A 144 13.43 13.53 -6.73
N GLN A 145 12.72 14.15 -7.68
CA GLN A 145 12.79 13.77 -9.10
C GLN A 145 14.18 14.04 -9.70
N ALA A 146 14.78 15.19 -9.42
CA ALA A 146 16.12 15.53 -9.89
C ALA A 146 17.20 14.61 -9.31
N ALA A 147 16.99 14.06 -8.11
CA ALA A 147 17.84 13.03 -7.51
C ALA A 147 17.68 11.63 -8.16
N GLY A 148 16.88 11.49 -9.21
CA GLY A 148 16.75 10.27 -10.02
C GLY A 148 15.72 9.27 -9.52
N LEU A 149 14.84 9.64 -8.57
CA LEU A 149 13.79 8.75 -8.11
C LEU A 149 12.70 8.59 -9.19
N GLN A 150 12.28 7.34 -9.46
CA GLN A 150 11.23 7.05 -10.46
C GLN A 150 9.87 7.62 -10.05
N ALA A 151 9.04 7.99 -11.05
CA ALA A 151 7.72 8.59 -10.85
C ALA A 151 6.79 7.76 -9.92
N SER A 152 6.78 6.44 -10.07
CA SER A 152 5.99 5.53 -9.22
C SER A 152 6.46 5.56 -7.75
N SER A 153 7.77 5.58 -7.54
CA SER A 153 8.38 5.71 -6.22
C SER A 153 8.13 7.09 -5.60
N ILE A 154 8.15 8.16 -6.39
CA ILE A 154 7.79 9.51 -5.93
C ILE A 154 6.34 9.53 -5.43
N GLY A 155 5.41 8.90 -6.15
CA GLY A 155 4.02 8.76 -5.69
C GLY A 155 3.94 8.05 -4.33
N CYS A 156 4.66 6.94 -4.17
CA CYS A 156 4.72 6.20 -2.90
C CYS A 156 5.22 7.08 -1.73
N VAL A 157 6.33 7.80 -1.93
CA VAL A 157 6.90 8.70 -0.91
C VAL A 157 5.94 9.84 -0.60
N HIS A 158 5.30 10.41 -1.63
CA HIS A 158 4.31 11.46 -1.46
C HIS A 158 3.11 10.98 -0.63
N ASP A 159 2.61 9.77 -0.86
CA ASP A 159 1.49 9.22 -0.08
C ASP A 159 1.81 9.07 1.41
N VAL A 160 3.08 8.78 1.75
CA VAL A 160 3.52 8.77 3.16
C VAL A 160 3.47 10.17 3.76
N LEU A 161 3.97 11.17 3.04
CA LEU A 161 3.89 12.56 3.48
C LEU A 161 2.44 13.03 3.61
N VAL A 162 1.55 12.64 2.70
CA VAL A 162 0.11 12.91 2.79
C VAL A 162 -0.44 12.34 4.09
N GLY A 163 -0.22 11.07 4.38
CA GLY A 163 -0.72 10.43 5.60
C GLY A 163 -0.19 11.06 6.90
N MET A 164 1.09 11.45 6.91
CA MET A 164 1.67 12.19 8.04
C MET A 164 0.99 13.54 8.24
N LEU A 165 0.85 14.34 7.18
CA LEU A 165 0.27 15.68 7.27
C LEU A 165 -1.25 15.66 7.46
N ASP A 166 -1.95 14.60 7.06
CA ASP A 166 -3.35 14.40 7.43
C ASP A 166 -3.48 14.18 8.94
N ALA A 167 -2.66 13.29 9.52
CA ALA A 167 -2.64 13.12 10.98
C ALA A 167 -2.30 14.44 11.69
N ALA A 168 -1.40 15.25 11.13
CA ALA A 168 -1.06 16.55 11.71
C ALA A 168 -2.22 17.55 11.65
N VAL A 169 -3.13 17.40 10.68
CA VAL A 169 -4.36 18.20 10.62
C VAL A 169 -5.36 17.73 11.67
N GLU A 170 -5.55 16.42 11.81
CA GLU A 170 -6.43 15.83 12.84
C GLU A 170 -5.95 16.19 14.26
N ASP A 171 -4.64 16.24 14.48
CA ASP A 171 -4.01 16.65 15.74
C ASP A 171 -4.01 18.19 15.95
N GLY A 172 -4.55 18.95 15.01
CA GLY A 172 -4.61 20.42 15.08
C GLY A 172 -3.25 21.11 14.95
N LEU A 173 -2.21 20.44 14.45
CA LEU A 173 -0.89 21.04 14.18
C LEU A 173 -0.87 21.82 12.84
N LEU A 174 -1.78 21.47 11.93
CA LEU A 174 -1.96 22.11 10.64
C LEU A 174 -3.44 22.39 10.36
N ALA A 175 -3.74 23.56 9.79
CA ALA A 175 -5.11 23.88 9.38
C ALA A 175 -5.57 23.06 8.15
N ARG A 176 -4.64 22.68 7.28
CA ARG A 176 -4.91 21.92 6.06
C ARG A 176 -3.67 21.19 5.57
N ASN A 177 -3.86 20.06 4.90
CA ASN A 177 -2.77 19.33 4.28
C ASN A 177 -2.37 19.96 2.93
N PRO A 178 -1.18 20.56 2.79
CA PRO A 178 -0.74 21.18 1.53
C PRO A 178 -0.55 20.16 0.39
N CYS A 179 -0.29 18.89 0.70
CA CYS A 179 -0.09 17.83 -0.29
C CYS A 179 -1.36 17.49 -1.06
N ARG A 180 -2.54 17.80 -0.51
CA ARG A 180 -3.85 17.57 -1.15
C ARG A 180 -4.25 18.70 -2.11
N SER A 181 -3.49 19.78 -2.18
CA SER A 181 -3.78 20.90 -3.08
C SER A 181 -3.71 20.47 -4.54
N SER A 182 -4.67 20.91 -5.35
CA SER A 182 -4.72 20.65 -6.79
C SER A 182 -3.51 21.21 -7.55
N SER A 183 -2.78 22.17 -6.97
CA SER A 183 -1.53 22.72 -7.50
C SER A 183 -0.31 21.81 -7.33
N VAL A 184 -0.38 20.80 -6.46
CA VAL A 184 0.66 19.78 -6.31
C VAL A 184 0.47 18.73 -7.39
N LYS A 185 1.42 18.65 -8.32
CA LYS A 185 1.42 17.74 -9.46
C LYS A 185 2.56 16.73 -9.34
N LEU A 186 2.18 15.46 -9.22
CA LEU A 186 3.11 14.34 -9.28
C LEU A 186 3.56 14.07 -10.72
N PRO A 187 4.78 13.57 -10.93
CA PRO A 187 5.23 13.12 -12.24
C PRO A 187 4.29 12.02 -12.78
N LYS A 188 3.92 12.13 -14.06
CA LYS A 188 3.10 11.10 -14.70
C LYS A 188 3.90 9.80 -14.82
N HIS A 189 3.30 8.70 -14.40
CA HIS A 189 3.81 7.37 -14.64
C HIS A 189 2.89 6.67 -15.64
N ALA A 190 3.42 6.36 -16.83
CA ALA A 190 2.71 5.52 -17.79
C ALA A 190 2.64 4.10 -17.22
N LYS A 191 1.42 3.59 -17.03
CA LYS A 191 1.22 2.19 -16.66
C LYS A 191 1.56 1.34 -17.89
N LYS A 192 2.60 0.51 -17.79
CA LYS A 192 2.86 -0.50 -18.82
C LYS A 192 1.75 -1.54 -18.78
N ALA A 193 1.19 -1.87 -19.94
CA ALA A 193 0.29 -3.01 -20.06
C ALA A 193 1.05 -4.29 -19.72
N VAL A 194 0.38 -5.21 -19.04
CA VAL A 194 0.96 -6.52 -18.75
C VAL A 194 1.05 -7.29 -20.06
N VAL A 195 2.27 -7.71 -20.42
CA VAL A 195 2.50 -8.62 -21.55
C VAL A 195 2.79 -10.01 -21.00
N PRO A 196 1.90 -11.00 -21.17
CA PRO A 196 2.17 -12.36 -20.75
C PRO A 196 3.30 -12.95 -21.59
N TRP A 197 4.10 -13.83 -20.98
CA TRP A 197 5.10 -14.58 -21.74
C TRP A 197 4.43 -15.64 -22.62
N ALA A 198 5.05 -15.90 -23.78
CA ALA A 198 4.76 -17.08 -24.58
C ALA A 198 5.05 -18.38 -23.80
N LEU A 199 4.34 -19.45 -24.15
CA LEU A 199 4.35 -20.70 -23.38
C LEU A 199 5.69 -21.44 -23.46
N ASP A 200 6.38 -21.37 -24.60
CA ASP A 200 7.73 -21.87 -24.81
C ASP A 200 8.73 -21.19 -23.87
N ARG A 201 8.65 -19.86 -23.72
CA ARG A 201 9.47 -19.09 -22.77
C ARG A 201 9.17 -19.47 -21.33
N VAL A 202 7.90 -19.68 -20.97
CA VAL A 202 7.51 -20.19 -19.64
C VAL A 202 8.17 -21.53 -19.37
N GLN A 203 8.09 -22.46 -20.33
CA GLN A 203 8.69 -23.80 -20.22
C GLN A 203 10.22 -23.73 -20.13
N ALA A 204 10.88 -22.91 -20.95
CA ALA A 204 12.32 -22.74 -20.96
C ALA A 204 12.83 -22.19 -19.63
N VAL A 205 12.19 -21.13 -19.11
CA VAL A 205 12.57 -20.55 -17.81
C VAL A 205 12.33 -21.54 -16.67
N ILE A 206 11.19 -22.25 -16.65
CA ILE A 206 10.93 -23.26 -15.60
C ILE A 206 11.97 -24.38 -15.65
N SER A 207 12.33 -24.84 -16.85
CA SER A 207 13.33 -25.91 -17.05
C SER A 207 14.75 -25.46 -16.68
N GLY A 208 15.06 -24.17 -16.79
CA GLY A 208 16.33 -23.59 -16.36
C GLY A 208 16.46 -23.36 -14.85
N LEU A 209 15.39 -23.55 -14.07
CA LEU A 209 15.45 -23.50 -12.60
C LEU A 209 16.16 -24.73 -12.04
N PRO A 210 16.78 -24.63 -10.84
CA PRO A 210 17.32 -25.80 -10.17
C PRO A 210 16.24 -26.88 -9.98
N ASP A 211 16.60 -28.16 -10.13
CA ASP A 211 15.70 -29.31 -9.96
C ASP A 211 14.80 -29.22 -8.72
N ARG A 212 15.35 -28.71 -7.61
CA ARG A 212 14.66 -28.56 -6.33
C ARG A 212 13.59 -27.46 -6.31
N PHE A 213 13.46 -26.70 -7.40
CA PHE A 213 12.55 -25.57 -7.52
C PHE A 213 11.77 -25.52 -8.85
N THR A 214 12.05 -26.40 -9.83
CA THR A 214 11.28 -26.50 -11.08
C THR A 214 9.77 -26.66 -10.83
N ALA A 215 9.38 -27.46 -9.83
CA ALA A 215 7.97 -27.59 -9.42
C ALA A 215 7.41 -26.30 -8.77
N GLY A 216 8.26 -25.47 -8.16
CA GLY A 216 7.91 -24.15 -7.66
C GLY A 216 7.60 -23.17 -8.80
N GLY A 217 8.40 -23.17 -9.87
CA GLY A 217 8.08 -22.44 -11.10
C GLY A 217 6.74 -22.91 -11.72
N SER A 218 6.53 -24.23 -11.73
CA SER A 218 5.28 -24.84 -12.23
C SER A 218 4.05 -24.42 -11.41
N LEU A 219 4.17 -24.23 -10.09
CA LEU A 219 3.09 -23.66 -9.26
C LEU A 219 2.80 -22.18 -9.58
N GLY A 220 3.85 -21.41 -9.88
CA GLY A 220 3.70 -20.01 -10.27
C GLY A 220 2.88 -19.85 -11.55
N PHE A 221 3.11 -20.74 -12.52
CA PHE A 221 2.36 -20.77 -13.77
C PHE A 221 1.00 -21.51 -13.65
N GLY A 222 0.95 -22.69 -13.04
CA GLY A 222 -0.27 -23.53 -13.08
C GLY A 222 -1.33 -23.17 -12.04
N CYS A 223 -0.99 -22.38 -11.02
CA CYS A 223 -1.93 -21.93 -10.00
C CYS A 223 -1.81 -20.42 -9.70
N GLY A 224 -0.96 -19.69 -10.43
CA GLY A 224 -0.84 -18.23 -10.27
C GLY A 224 -0.35 -17.76 -8.90
N LEU A 225 0.40 -18.56 -8.14
CA LEU A 225 0.84 -18.19 -6.79
C LEU A 225 1.87 -17.04 -6.83
N ARG A 226 1.85 -16.18 -5.81
CA ARG A 226 2.93 -15.18 -5.61
C ARG A 226 4.19 -15.88 -5.10
N GLN A 227 5.36 -15.33 -5.43
CA GLN A 227 6.66 -15.89 -5.01
C GLN A 227 6.75 -16.23 -3.50
N GLY A 228 6.35 -15.31 -2.63
CA GLY A 228 6.35 -15.57 -1.18
C GLY A 228 5.40 -16.71 -0.78
N GLU A 229 4.27 -16.84 -1.46
CA GLU A 229 3.29 -17.93 -1.25
C GLU A 229 3.91 -19.26 -1.65
N ILE A 230 4.59 -19.33 -2.81
CA ILE A 230 5.30 -20.55 -3.27
C ILE A 230 6.35 -20.98 -2.26
N PHE A 231 7.20 -20.05 -1.81
CA PHE A 231 8.22 -20.34 -0.79
C PHE A 231 7.61 -20.82 0.54
N GLY A 232 6.36 -20.43 0.83
CA GLY A 232 5.64 -20.81 2.04
C GLY A 232 4.77 -22.06 1.91
N VAL A 233 4.70 -22.72 0.74
CA VAL A 233 3.85 -23.91 0.58
C VAL A 233 4.39 -25.05 1.44
N ALA A 234 3.53 -25.58 2.32
CA ALA A 234 3.79 -26.82 3.04
C ALA A 234 3.08 -28.01 2.41
N GLU A 235 3.59 -29.20 2.70
CA GLU A 235 3.06 -30.47 2.19
C GLU A 235 1.56 -30.62 2.49
N GLY A 236 1.15 -30.36 3.73
CA GLY A 236 -0.27 -30.41 4.14
C GLY A 236 -1.16 -29.31 3.55
N ASN A 237 -0.65 -28.47 2.64
CA ASN A 237 -1.44 -27.51 1.90
C ASN A 237 -1.74 -27.95 0.46
N ILE A 238 -1.29 -29.14 0.06
CA ILE A 238 -1.64 -29.72 -1.24
C ILE A 238 -2.65 -30.85 -1.01
N ASP A 239 -3.89 -30.63 -1.42
CA ASP A 239 -4.94 -31.63 -1.40
C ASP A 239 -5.01 -32.32 -2.77
N PHE A 240 -4.32 -33.46 -2.90
CA PHE A 240 -4.30 -34.25 -4.12
C PHE A 240 -5.63 -34.95 -4.41
N THR A 241 -6.49 -35.12 -3.41
CA THR A 241 -7.79 -35.80 -3.55
C THR A 241 -8.83 -34.84 -4.11
N ARG A 242 -8.92 -33.64 -3.51
CA ARG A 242 -9.83 -32.58 -3.98
C ARG A 242 -9.25 -31.74 -5.12
N LYS A 243 -7.99 -31.98 -5.48
CA LYS A 243 -7.25 -31.21 -6.49
C LYS A 243 -7.23 -29.72 -6.15
N LEU A 244 -6.76 -29.38 -4.95
CA LEU A 244 -6.67 -28.00 -4.47
C LEU A 244 -5.29 -27.70 -3.87
N VAL A 245 -4.80 -26.49 -4.09
CA VAL A 245 -3.66 -25.91 -3.35
C VAL A 245 -4.20 -24.85 -2.39
N HIS A 246 -3.99 -25.04 -1.09
CA HIS A 246 -4.39 -24.10 -0.06
C HIS A 246 -3.30 -23.05 0.19
N VAL A 247 -3.53 -21.82 -0.27
CA VAL A 247 -2.65 -20.69 -0.01
C VAL A 247 -2.98 -20.10 1.36
N ARG A 248 -2.28 -20.58 2.39
CA ARG A 248 -2.52 -20.17 3.79
C ARG A 248 -1.43 -19.28 4.37
N ARG A 249 -0.27 -19.19 3.71
CA ARG A 249 0.90 -18.49 4.22
C ARG A 249 1.83 -18.05 3.09
N GLN A 250 2.76 -17.19 3.44
CA GLN A 250 3.88 -16.79 2.62
C GLN A 250 5.14 -16.62 3.47
N ILE A 251 6.30 -16.67 2.84
CA ILE A 251 7.56 -16.21 3.43
C ILE A 251 7.80 -14.76 3.01
N GLN A 252 8.04 -13.91 4.01
CA GLN A 252 8.42 -12.51 3.81
C GLN A 252 9.82 -12.25 4.36
N LEU A 253 10.43 -11.13 3.93
CA LEU A 253 11.72 -10.67 4.43
C LEU A 253 11.49 -9.35 5.17
N VAL A 254 11.74 -9.35 6.48
CA VAL A 254 11.51 -8.23 7.40
C VAL A 254 12.84 -7.95 8.13
N ARG A 255 13.45 -6.77 7.89
CA ARG A 255 14.81 -6.42 8.38
C ARG A 255 15.85 -7.55 8.12
N SER A 256 15.84 -8.11 6.92
CA SER A 256 16.70 -9.22 6.48
C SER A 256 16.45 -10.59 7.16
N LYS A 257 15.49 -10.69 8.10
CA LYS A 257 15.04 -11.97 8.67
C LYS A 257 13.84 -12.51 7.89
N LYS A 258 13.82 -13.82 7.66
CA LYS A 258 12.69 -14.52 7.03
C LYS A 258 11.63 -14.77 8.09
N VAL A 259 10.38 -14.47 7.76
CA VAL A 259 9.22 -14.68 8.66
C VAL A 259 8.10 -15.36 7.88
N PHE A 260 7.29 -16.15 8.57
CA PHE A 260 6.00 -16.56 8.05
C PHE A 260 4.99 -15.43 8.22
N ALA A 261 4.08 -15.26 7.27
CA ALA A 261 2.96 -14.33 7.40
C ALA A 261 1.77 -14.88 6.63
N LEU A 262 0.57 -14.38 6.95
CA LEU A 262 -0.59 -14.58 6.09
C LEU A 262 -0.33 -13.98 4.69
N PRO A 263 -0.97 -14.51 3.64
CA PRO A 263 -0.95 -13.88 2.32
C PRO A 263 -1.45 -12.42 2.41
N LYS A 264 -1.04 -11.60 1.44
CA LYS A 264 -1.34 -10.16 1.46
C LYS A 264 -2.85 -9.90 1.67
N GLY A 265 -3.18 -9.07 2.66
CA GLY A 265 -4.56 -8.76 3.04
C GLY A 265 -5.22 -9.77 3.97
N ASP A 266 -4.42 -10.65 4.59
CA ASP A 266 -4.84 -11.69 5.54
C ASP A 266 -5.85 -12.69 4.97
N ARG A 267 -5.80 -12.89 3.64
CA ARG A 267 -6.74 -13.76 2.93
C ARG A 267 -6.11 -15.11 2.61
N ILE A 268 -6.66 -16.15 3.25
CA ILE A 268 -6.43 -17.53 2.83
C ILE A 268 -7.35 -17.86 1.66
N ARG A 269 -6.87 -18.69 0.74
CA ARG A 269 -7.65 -19.12 -0.43
C ARG A 269 -7.24 -20.51 -0.88
N SER A 270 -8.10 -21.14 -1.67
CA SER A 270 -7.80 -22.39 -2.36
C SER A 270 -7.79 -22.14 -3.85
N VAL A 271 -6.82 -22.73 -4.54
CA VAL A 271 -6.69 -22.64 -6.01
C VAL A 271 -6.84 -24.04 -6.60
N PRO A 272 -7.60 -24.22 -7.69
CA PRO A 272 -7.64 -25.48 -8.42
C PRO A 272 -6.23 -25.97 -8.79
N LEU A 273 -5.98 -27.25 -8.57
CA LEU A 273 -4.72 -27.93 -8.90
C LEU A 273 -4.93 -28.77 -10.18
N PRO A 274 -4.36 -28.36 -11.33
CA PRO A 274 -4.41 -29.16 -12.55
C PRO A 274 -3.75 -30.53 -12.37
N ASP A 275 -4.25 -31.55 -13.07
CA ASP A 275 -3.78 -32.94 -12.93
C ASP A 275 -2.30 -33.11 -13.28
N GLU A 276 -1.83 -32.46 -14.35
CA GLU A 276 -0.41 -32.51 -14.71
C GLU A 276 0.48 -31.85 -13.66
N LEU A 277 0.02 -30.76 -13.05
CA LEU A 277 0.74 -30.12 -11.95
C LEU A 277 0.74 -31.00 -10.68
N ALA A 278 -0.37 -31.69 -10.40
CA ALA A 278 -0.42 -32.66 -9.30
C ALA A 278 0.63 -33.77 -9.49
N LYS A 279 0.78 -34.29 -10.72
CA LYS A 279 1.83 -35.28 -11.05
C LYS A 279 3.24 -34.71 -10.84
N VAL A 280 3.49 -33.47 -11.27
CA VAL A 280 4.76 -32.76 -11.05
C VAL A 280 5.07 -32.64 -9.55
N LEU A 281 4.10 -32.21 -8.74
CA LEU A 281 4.28 -32.05 -7.29
C LEU A 281 4.52 -33.38 -6.58
N LYS A 282 3.83 -34.47 -6.97
CA LYS A 282 4.08 -35.81 -6.44
C LYS A 282 5.51 -36.28 -6.74
N ARG A 283 5.98 -36.11 -7.98
CA ARG A 283 7.38 -36.44 -8.35
C ARG A 283 8.38 -35.60 -7.57
N HIS A 284 8.10 -34.30 -7.41
CA HIS A 284 8.92 -33.39 -6.61
C HIS A 284 9.03 -33.86 -5.16
N LEU A 285 7.91 -34.13 -4.48
CA LEU A 285 7.90 -34.58 -3.09
C LEU A 285 8.62 -35.92 -2.88
N LYS A 286 8.55 -36.82 -3.87
CA LYS A 286 9.31 -38.08 -3.84
C LYS A 286 10.83 -37.85 -3.93
N LYS A 287 11.27 -36.92 -4.79
CA LYS A 287 12.70 -36.61 -4.99
C LYS A 287 13.27 -35.69 -3.90
N PHE A 288 12.45 -34.76 -3.41
CA PHE A 288 12.80 -33.74 -2.43
C PHE A 288 11.72 -33.72 -1.32
N PRO A 289 11.85 -34.58 -0.30
CA PRO A 289 10.92 -34.63 0.82
C PRO A 289 10.80 -33.28 1.53
N ALA A 290 9.59 -32.97 2.00
CA ALA A 290 9.30 -31.73 2.70
C ALA A 290 10.12 -31.61 3.99
N THR A 291 10.69 -30.42 4.23
CA THR A 291 11.61 -30.14 5.34
C THR A 291 10.93 -29.32 6.43
N ASN A 292 11.16 -29.65 7.70
CA ASN A 292 10.71 -28.83 8.83
C ASN A 292 11.47 -27.50 8.86
N ILE A 293 10.75 -26.40 8.71
CA ILE A 293 11.30 -25.05 8.77
C ILE A 293 10.60 -24.28 9.87
N ALA A 294 11.37 -23.84 10.86
CA ALA A 294 10.92 -22.94 11.91
C ALA A 294 11.27 -21.49 11.52
N LEU A 295 10.27 -20.62 11.46
CA LEU A 295 10.46 -19.18 11.29
C LEU A 295 9.52 -18.41 12.23
N PRO A 296 9.92 -17.21 12.69
CA PRO A 296 9.03 -16.29 13.40
C PRO A 296 7.75 -15.98 12.63
N TRP A 297 6.64 -15.76 13.34
CA TRP A 297 5.38 -15.34 12.75
C TRP A 297 5.22 -13.81 12.71
N ALA A 298 4.89 -13.28 11.53
CA ALA A 298 4.68 -11.89 11.16
C ALA A 298 5.89 -10.95 11.33
N THR A 299 6.52 -10.96 12.50
CA THR A 299 7.64 -10.10 12.87
C THR A 299 8.89 -10.94 13.19
N PRO A 300 10.10 -10.35 13.14
CA PRO A 300 11.34 -11.03 13.50
C PRO A 300 11.41 -11.62 14.90
N ASP A 301 10.61 -11.08 15.82
CA ASP A 301 10.58 -11.43 17.23
C ASP A 301 9.25 -12.12 17.61
N GLY A 302 8.43 -12.45 16.61
CA GLY A 302 7.18 -13.18 16.81
C GLY A 302 7.40 -14.66 17.08
N GLU A 303 6.41 -15.30 17.70
CA GLU A 303 6.46 -16.71 18.07
C GLU A 303 6.81 -17.60 16.86
N PRO A 304 7.87 -18.43 16.96
CA PRO A 304 8.25 -19.33 15.89
C PRO A 304 7.17 -20.35 15.59
N GLN A 305 6.91 -20.57 14.30
CA GLN A 305 6.08 -21.68 13.84
C GLN A 305 6.90 -22.61 12.95
N THR A 306 6.69 -23.91 13.13
CA THR A 306 7.34 -24.95 12.32
C THR A 306 6.39 -25.52 11.30
N HIS A 307 6.81 -25.53 10.04
CA HIS A 307 6.03 -26.06 8.92
C HIS A 307 6.88 -26.93 8.00
N ARG A 308 6.30 -28.01 7.46
CA ARG A 308 6.96 -28.91 6.50
C ARG A 308 6.91 -28.33 5.09
N LEU A 309 7.87 -27.46 4.75
CA LEU A 309 7.92 -26.77 3.47
C LEU A 309 8.41 -27.69 2.35
N ILE A 310 7.80 -27.57 1.17
CA ILE A 310 8.14 -28.41 0.01
C ILE A 310 9.27 -27.82 -0.84
N PHE A 311 9.59 -26.53 -0.66
CA PHE A 311 10.67 -25.83 -1.33
C PHE A 311 11.64 -25.22 -0.32
N THR A 312 12.91 -25.57 -0.47
CA THR A 312 14.03 -25.10 0.37
C THR A 312 15.23 -24.71 -0.51
N ASP A 313 16.24 -24.05 0.04
CA ASP A 313 17.50 -23.86 -0.69
C ASP A 313 18.36 -25.14 -0.66
N THR A 314 19.51 -25.10 -1.32
CA THR A 314 20.46 -26.24 -1.35
C THR A 314 20.99 -26.64 0.03
N LYS A 315 20.88 -25.77 1.03
CA LYS A 315 21.27 -26.02 2.42
C LYS A 315 20.09 -26.47 3.29
N GLY A 316 18.91 -26.68 2.69
CA GLY A 316 17.71 -27.09 3.40
C GLY A 316 17.02 -25.97 4.17
N ASN A 317 17.40 -24.69 3.97
CA ASN A 317 16.72 -23.57 4.63
C ASN A 317 15.54 -23.07 3.80
N ALA A 318 14.64 -22.30 4.41
CA ALA A 318 13.64 -21.53 3.66
C ALA A 318 14.30 -20.59 2.63
N TYR A 319 13.73 -20.52 1.42
CA TYR A 319 14.23 -19.61 0.40
C TYR A 319 14.25 -18.14 0.87
N ASN A 320 15.34 -17.45 0.54
CA ASN A 320 15.41 -15.99 0.63
C ASN A 320 15.08 -15.40 -0.74
N ARG A 321 14.05 -14.56 -0.83
CA ARG A 321 13.61 -13.93 -2.09
C ARG A 321 14.71 -13.18 -2.83
N SER A 322 15.57 -12.47 -2.12
CA SER A 322 16.61 -11.64 -2.74
C SER A 322 17.70 -12.51 -3.33
N VAL A 323 18.09 -13.57 -2.62
CA VAL A 323 19.08 -14.56 -3.10
C VAL A 323 18.52 -15.32 -4.29
N PHE A 324 17.27 -15.80 -4.21
CA PHE A 324 16.61 -16.49 -5.30
C PHE A 324 16.51 -15.61 -6.56
N ASN A 325 16.05 -14.36 -6.41
CA ASN A 325 15.86 -13.44 -7.53
C ASN A 325 17.18 -13.05 -8.20
N GLN A 326 18.27 -12.91 -7.45
CA GLN A 326 19.58 -12.54 -7.98
C GLN A 326 20.42 -13.75 -8.41
N GLY A 327 20.03 -14.95 -8.01
CA GLY A 327 20.70 -16.22 -8.31
C GLY A 327 19.86 -17.08 -9.25
N ASP A 328 19.17 -18.07 -8.68
CA ASP A 328 18.43 -19.11 -9.40
C ASP A 328 17.51 -18.55 -10.50
N TRP A 329 16.75 -17.49 -10.20
CA TRP A 329 15.84 -16.89 -11.18
C TRP A 329 16.59 -16.25 -12.36
N LYS A 330 17.62 -15.45 -12.11
CA LYS A 330 18.39 -14.80 -13.18
C LYS A 330 19.17 -15.82 -14.01
N ARG A 331 19.67 -16.88 -13.38
CA ARG A 331 20.29 -18.01 -14.10
C ARG A 331 19.30 -18.70 -15.02
N ALA A 332 18.08 -18.95 -14.55
CA ALA A 332 17.02 -19.54 -15.38
C ALA A 332 16.66 -18.63 -16.58
N LEU A 333 16.61 -17.30 -16.38
CA LEU A 333 16.40 -16.35 -17.47
C LEU A 333 17.56 -16.38 -18.49
N VAL A 334 18.81 -16.53 -18.05
CA VAL A 334 19.97 -16.67 -18.96
C VAL A 334 19.88 -17.98 -19.74
N THR A 335 19.57 -19.09 -19.09
CA THR A 335 19.40 -20.41 -19.73
C THR A 335 18.27 -20.40 -20.77
N ALA A 336 17.22 -19.62 -20.52
CA ALA A 336 16.11 -19.43 -21.46
C ALA A 336 16.34 -18.28 -22.46
N GLU A 337 17.57 -17.73 -22.53
CA GLU A 337 17.97 -16.67 -23.47
C GLU A 337 17.14 -15.37 -23.35
N VAL A 338 16.49 -15.15 -22.22
CA VAL A 338 15.69 -13.95 -21.94
C VAL A 338 16.58 -12.74 -21.65
N ILE A 339 17.71 -12.98 -20.99
CA ILE A 339 18.70 -11.95 -20.67
C ILE A 339 20.10 -12.46 -21.02
N PRO A 340 21.04 -11.56 -21.35
CA PRO A 340 22.41 -11.97 -21.59
C PRO A 340 23.05 -12.55 -20.31
N PRO A 341 24.04 -13.45 -20.45
CA PRO A 341 24.88 -13.88 -19.34
C PRO A 341 25.50 -12.67 -18.63
N ARG A 342 25.75 -12.78 -17.32
CA ARG A 342 26.47 -11.72 -16.59
C ARG A 342 27.92 -11.65 -17.05
N GLU A 343 28.44 -10.44 -17.09
CA GLU A 343 29.89 -10.22 -17.09
C GLU A 343 30.50 -10.72 -15.77
N ARG A 344 31.74 -11.22 -15.83
CA ARG A 344 32.45 -11.75 -14.65
C ARG A 344 32.66 -10.62 -13.64
N GLY A 345 32.26 -10.86 -12.39
CA GLY A 345 32.38 -9.87 -11.31
C GLY A 345 31.20 -8.88 -11.22
N ALA A 346 30.37 -8.79 -12.26
CA ALA A 346 29.16 -7.97 -12.22
C ALA A 346 28.05 -8.66 -11.39
N LYS A 347 27.29 -7.84 -10.65
CA LYS A 347 25.99 -8.25 -10.11
C LYS A 347 24.96 -8.13 -11.24
N TYR A 348 23.92 -8.97 -11.23
CA TYR A 348 22.73 -8.79 -12.10
C TYR A 348 21.92 -7.55 -11.65
N MET A 349 22.51 -6.35 -11.77
CA MET A 349 21.89 -5.08 -11.39
C MET A 349 21.16 -4.43 -12.56
N ALA A 350 21.61 -4.67 -13.80
CA ALA A 350 20.85 -4.38 -15.02
C ALA A 350 19.74 -5.44 -15.16
N ALA A 351 18.74 -5.33 -14.29
CA ALA A 351 17.68 -6.30 -14.18
C ALA A 351 16.66 -6.05 -15.28
N ALA A 352 16.33 -7.08 -16.07
CA ALA A 352 15.02 -7.21 -16.71
C ALA A 352 13.96 -7.13 -15.60
N PRO A 353 13.37 -5.95 -15.35
CA PRO A 353 12.53 -5.71 -14.16
C PRO A 353 11.11 -6.20 -14.40
N ASP A 354 10.73 -6.27 -15.68
CA ASP A 354 9.46 -6.78 -16.18
C ASP A 354 9.43 -8.33 -16.17
N ASP A 355 10.58 -8.97 -16.00
CA ASP A 355 10.77 -10.44 -16.10
C ASP A 355 11.03 -11.13 -14.76
N GLY A 356 10.45 -10.59 -13.69
CA GLY A 356 10.43 -11.27 -12.40
C GLY A 356 9.55 -12.53 -12.41
N MET A 357 9.60 -13.32 -11.33
CA MET A 357 8.76 -14.52 -11.16
C MET A 357 7.25 -14.25 -11.26
N HIS A 358 6.84 -12.99 -11.12
CA HIS A 358 5.45 -12.57 -11.30
C HIS A 358 4.97 -12.70 -12.76
N ALA A 359 5.88 -12.76 -13.73
CA ALA A 359 5.54 -12.99 -15.14
C ALA A 359 4.78 -14.33 -15.33
N LEU A 360 5.17 -15.39 -14.61
CA LEU A 360 4.46 -16.68 -14.63
C LEU A 360 2.99 -16.54 -14.22
N ARG A 361 2.73 -15.71 -13.21
CA ARG A 361 1.38 -15.42 -12.73
C ARG A 361 0.60 -14.54 -13.70
N HIS A 362 1.27 -13.63 -14.42
CA HIS A 362 0.63 -12.89 -15.50
C HIS A 362 0.23 -13.80 -16.66
N THR A 363 1.07 -14.75 -17.05
CA THR A 363 0.73 -15.75 -18.06
C THR A 363 -0.40 -16.66 -17.59
N TYR A 364 -0.42 -17.12 -16.33
CA TYR A 364 -1.55 -17.86 -15.75
C TYR A 364 -2.88 -17.11 -15.93
N ALA A 365 -2.91 -15.84 -15.56
CA ALA A 365 -4.10 -15.01 -15.71
C ALA A 365 -4.53 -14.87 -17.17
N SER A 366 -3.58 -14.69 -18.08
CA SER A 366 -3.84 -14.63 -19.52
C SER A 366 -4.48 -15.92 -20.04
N VAL A 367 -3.92 -17.08 -19.69
CA VAL A 367 -4.41 -18.39 -20.14
C VAL A 367 -5.84 -18.63 -19.66
N LEU A 368 -6.16 -18.27 -18.41
CA LEU A 368 -7.52 -18.43 -17.90
C LEU A 368 -8.52 -17.49 -18.59
N LEU A 369 -8.15 -16.23 -18.84
CA LEU A 369 -9.03 -15.29 -19.53
C LEU A 369 -9.26 -15.68 -20.99
N ASP A 370 -8.23 -16.15 -21.68
CA ASP A 370 -8.33 -16.67 -23.05
C ASP A 370 -9.27 -17.87 -23.12
N ALA A 371 -9.18 -18.79 -22.14
CA ALA A 371 -10.11 -19.91 -21.99
C ALA A 371 -11.55 -19.49 -21.61
N GLY A 372 -11.79 -18.21 -21.30
CA GLY A 372 -13.11 -17.68 -20.97
C GLY A 372 -13.50 -17.82 -19.50
N GLU A 373 -12.54 -18.00 -18.59
CA GLU A 373 -12.81 -18.00 -17.15
C GLU A 373 -13.34 -16.64 -16.68
N SER A 374 -14.17 -16.66 -15.65
CA SER A 374 -14.73 -15.44 -15.08
C SER A 374 -13.67 -14.61 -14.36
N ILE A 375 -13.76 -13.28 -14.50
CA ILE A 375 -12.89 -12.34 -13.78
C ILE A 375 -13.02 -12.53 -12.26
N LYS A 376 -14.21 -12.89 -11.77
CA LYS A 376 -14.45 -13.19 -10.36
C LYS A 376 -13.63 -14.38 -9.90
N ALA A 377 -13.75 -15.54 -10.56
CA ALA A 377 -12.99 -16.73 -10.21
C ALA A 377 -11.48 -16.48 -10.30
N LEU A 378 -11.02 -15.84 -11.37
CA LEU A 378 -9.62 -15.44 -11.51
C LEU A 378 -9.17 -14.54 -10.36
N SER A 379 -9.95 -13.52 -10.01
CA SER A 379 -9.66 -12.61 -8.90
C SER A 379 -9.56 -13.34 -7.56
N GLU A 380 -10.44 -14.32 -7.32
CA GLU A 380 -10.42 -15.18 -6.14
C GLU A 380 -9.16 -16.05 -6.12
N TYR A 381 -8.84 -16.75 -7.20
CA TYR A 381 -7.65 -17.62 -7.31
C TYR A 381 -6.33 -16.84 -7.21
N LEU A 382 -6.30 -15.63 -7.76
CA LEU A 382 -5.17 -14.70 -7.63
C LEU A 382 -5.11 -14.08 -6.22
N GLY A 383 -6.21 -14.08 -5.45
CA GLY A 383 -6.29 -13.43 -4.15
C GLY A 383 -6.13 -11.92 -4.28
N HIS A 384 -6.90 -11.29 -5.17
CA HIS A 384 -7.05 -9.84 -5.22
C HIS A 384 -8.16 -9.39 -4.27
N SER A 385 -7.88 -8.35 -3.48
CA SER A 385 -8.85 -7.79 -2.53
C SER A 385 -9.97 -7.01 -3.22
N ASP A 386 -9.66 -6.42 -4.38
CA ASP A 386 -10.55 -5.66 -5.25
C ASP A 386 -10.59 -6.35 -6.62
N PRO A 387 -11.73 -6.93 -7.06
CA PRO A 387 -11.88 -7.48 -8.41
C PRO A 387 -11.63 -6.45 -9.51
N GLY A 388 -11.88 -5.15 -9.24
CA GLY A 388 -11.57 -4.07 -10.15
C GLY A 388 -10.08 -3.95 -10.46
N PHE A 389 -9.20 -4.42 -9.57
CA PHE A 389 -7.76 -4.53 -9.88
C PHE A 389 -7.53 -5.55 -11.00
N THR A 390 -8.13 -6.73 -10.93
CA THR A 390 -8.04 -7.77 -11.98
C THR A 390 -8.51 -7.22 -13.32
N LEU A 391 -9.67 -6.56 -13.33
CA LEU A 391 -10.21 -5.92 -14.52
C LEU A 391 -9.20 -4.90 -15.08
N ARG A 392 -8.80 -3.89 -14.30
CA ARG A 392 -7.87 -2.84 -14.77
C ARG A 392 -6.51 -3.39 -15.26
N THR A 393 -6.06 -4.52 -14.74
CA THR A 393 -4.75 -5.10 -15.08
C THR A 393 -4.78 -6.04 -16.28
N TYR A 394 -5.88 -6.76 -16.52
CA TYR A 394 -5.91 -7.84 -17.52
C TYR A 394 -7.01 -7.70 -18.59
N THR A 395 -7.88 -6.70 -18.52
CA THR A 395 -8.99 -6.54 -19.51
C THR A 395 -8.47 -6.50 -20.94
N HIS A 396 -7.29 -5.91 -21.18
CA HIS A 396 -6.70 -5.82 -22.52
C HIS A 396 -6.27 -7.18 -23.10
N LEU A 397 -6.22 -8.24 -22.30
CA LEU A 397 -5.94 -9.63 -22.73
C LEU A 397 -7.21 -10.42 -23.05
N MET A 398 -8.39 -9.87 -22.74
CA MET A 398 -9.65 -10.58 -23.01
C MET A 398 -9.95 -10.54 -24.51
N PRO A 399 -10.28 -11.68 -25.13
CA PRO A 399 -10.72 -11.69 -26.51
C PRO A 399 -12.00 -10.85 -26.68
N GLN A 400 -12.12 -10.13 -27.79
CA GLN A 400 -13.36 -9.44 -28.13
C GLN A 400 -14.49 -10.49 -28.23
N SER A 401 -15.49 -10.36 -27.37
CA SER A 401 -16.49 -11.40 -27.16
C SER A 401 -17.78 -11.18 -27.97
N GLU A 402 -17.77 -10.35 -29.01
CA GLU A 402 -18.99 -10.00 -29.76
C GLU A 402 -19.70 -11.23 -30.30
N VAL A 403 -18.95 -12.18 -30.89
CA VAL A 403 -19.50 -13.45 -31.41
C VAL A 403 -20.06 -14.30 -30.28
N ARG A 404 -19.30 -14.46 -29.18
CA ARG A 404 -19.73 -15.23 -28.00
C ARG A 404 -20.98 -14.64 -27.35
N THR A 405 -21.08 -13.31 -27.32
CA THR A 405 -22.22 -12.55 -26.80
C THR A 405 -23.46 -12.78 -27.67
N ARG A 406 -23.32 -12.66 -29.00
CA ARG A 406 -24.40 -12.96 -29.93
C ARG A 406 -24.86 -14.42 -29.80
N GLN A 407 -23.92 -15.37 -29.76
CA GLN A 407 -24.23 -16.79 -29.61
C GLN A 407 -24.94 -17.11 -28.30
N ALA A 408 -24.53 -16.52 -27.17
CA ALA A 408 -25.15 -16.76 -25.88
C ALA A 408 -26.63 -16.32 -25.85
N ILE A 409 -26.94 -15.14 -26.40
CA ILE A 409 -28.32 -14.66 -26.51
C ILE A 409 -29.11 -15.48 -27.54
N ASN A 410 -28.50 -15.81 -28.69
CA ASN A 410 -29.13 -16.65 -29.71
C ASN A 410 -29.46 -18.06 -29.18
N ALA A 411 -28.66 -18.63 -28.29
CA ALA A 411 -28.95 -19.93 -27.70
C ALA A 411 -30.21 -19.88 -26.82
N VAL A 412 -30.38 -18.81 -26.03
CA VAL A 412 -31.55 -18.64 -25.16
C VAL A 412 -32.80 -18.30 -25.98
N LEU A 413 -32.70 -17.37 -26.93
CA LEU A 413 -33.81 -16.97 -27.79
C LEU A 413 -34.19 -18.09 -28.77
N GLY A 414 -33.20 -18.77 -29.36
CA GLY A 414 -33.40 -19.93 -30.23
C GLY A 414 -34.03 -21.12 -29.51
N ALA A 415 -33.69 -21.35 -28.24
CA ALA A 415 -34.36 -22.36 -27.41
C ALA A 415 -35.82 -22.00 -27.09
N SER A 416 -36.17 -20.70 -27.05
CA SER A 416 -37.56 -20.26 -26.90
C SER A 416 -38.38 -20.39 -28.19
N VAL A 417 -37.75 -20.24 -29.36
CA VAL A 417 -38.41 -20.36 -30.67
C VAL A 417 -38.51 -21.82 -31.14
N GLY A 418 -37.60 -22.69 -30.70
CA GLY A 418 -37.59 -24.12 -31.05
C GLY A 418 -38.63 -24.97 -30.32
N LYS A 419 -39.26 -24.46 -29.25
CA LYS A 419 -40.34 -25.19 -28.55
C LYS A 419 -41.68 -25.17 -29.28
N ASP A 420 -41.85 -24.24 -30.22
CA ASP A 420 -43.03 -24.14 -31.10
C ASP A 420 -42.80 -24.74 -32.50
N ARG A 421 -41.60 -25.27 -32.78
CA ARG A 421 -41.22 -25.80 -34.11
C ARG A 421 -40.37 -27.08 -34.04
N ALA A 422 -40.78 -28.03 -33.21
CA ALA A 422 -40.26 -29.40 -33.27
C ALA A 422 -41.16 -30.27 -34.16
N ASP A 423 -41.03 -30.09 -35.48
CA ASP A 423 -41.18 -31.20 -36.43
C ASP A 423 -40.30 -30.96 -37.66
N THR A 424 -39.57 -32.01 -38.07
CA THR A 424 -38.65 -32.17 -39.22
C THR A 424 -37.13 -31.86 -39.07
N THR A 425 -36.40 -32.97 -38.80
CA THR A 425 -35.20 -33.55 -39.48
C THR A 425 -33.81 -32.88 -39.50
N GLU A 426 -32.87 -33.62 -38.90
CA GLU A 426 -31.54 -34.09 -39.35
C GLU A 426 -30.39 -33.12 -39.70
N GLY A 427 -29.36 -33.14 -38.81
CA GLY A 427 -28.02 -33.63 -39.13
C GLY A 427 -27.01 -32.67 -39.75
N THR A 428 -25.94 -32.33 -39.02
CA THR A 428 -24.52 -32.30 -39.48
C THR A 428 -23.57 -32.05 -38.29
N SER A 429 -22.45 -32.78 -38.25
CA SER A 429 -21.39 -32.80 -37.22
C SER A 429 -20.46 -31.57 -37.26
N PRO A 430 -19.86 -31.09 -36.14
CA PRO A 430 -18.88 -30.01 -36.16
C PRO A 430 -17.43 -30.50 -36.25
N GLY A 431 -16.67 -29.84 -37.14
CA GLY A 431 -15.25 -30.04 -37.37
C GLY A 431 -14.35 -29.44 -36.29
N ASP A 432 -13.16 -30.02 -36.26
CA ASP A 432 -12.01 -29.82 -35.37
C ASP A 432 -11.42 -28.39 -35.44
N HIS A 433 -11.18 -27.77 -34.28
CA HIS A 433 -10.43 -26.51 -34.18
C HIS A 433 -9.18 -26.72 -33.34
N SER A 434 -8.05 -26.74 -34.05
CA SER A 434 -6.70 -26.72 -33.51
C SER A 434 -6.47 -25.49 -32.63
N GLY A 435 -6.02 -25.75 -31.40
CA GLY A 435 -5.75 -24.72 -30.41
C GLY A 435 -4.41 -24.03 -30.63
N VAL A 436 -4.45 -22.78 -31.10
CA VAL A 436 -3.38 -21.79 -30.90
C VAL A 436 -4.02 -20.42 -30.73
N CYS A 437 -3.70 -19.73 -29.62
CA CYS A 437 -4.07 -18.35 -29.36
C CYS A 437 -3.41 -17.41 -30.40
N PRO A 438 -4.17 -16.63 -31.20
CA PRO A 438 -3.62 -15.75 -32.23
C PRO A 438 -2.70 -14.64 -31.69
N GLN A 439 -2.90 -14.23 -30.43
CA GLN A 439 -2.07 -13.18 -29.80
C GLN A 439 -0.70 -13.69 -29.33
N CYS A 440 -0.51 -15.01 -29.20
CA CYS A 440 0.81 -15.60 -28.91
C CYS A 440 1.71 -15.67 -30.14
N ALA A 441 1.16 -15.60 -31.36
CA ALA A 441 1.92 -15.70 -32.61
C ALA A 441 2.46 -14.35 -33.12
N LEU A 442 2.01 -13.22 -32.56
CA LEU A 442 2.37 -11.87 -33.01
C LEU A 442 3.61 -11.28 -32.30
N ALA A 443 4.38 -12.10 -31.60
CA ALA A 443 5.61 -11.70 -30.91
C ALA A 443 6.83 -12.59 -31.29
N ALA A 444 6.80 -13.19 -32.48
CA ALA A 444 7.95 -13.87 -33.09
C ALA A 444 8.79 -12.89 -33.92
#